data_AF-A0A9P7AC41-F1
#
_entry.id   AF-A0A9P7AC41-F1
#
_cell.length_a   1.000
_cell.length_b   1.000
_cell.length_c   1.000
_cell.angle_alpha   90.00
_cell.angle_beta   90.00
_cell.angle_gamma   90.00
#
_symmetry.space_group_name_H-M   'P 1'
#
loop_
_entity.id
_entity.type
_entity.pdbx_description
1 polymer ?
#
loop_
_entity_poly.entity_id
_entity_poly.type
_entity_poly.pdbx_seq_one_letter_code
_entity_poly.pdbx_strand_id
1 'polypeptide(L)'
;MDEIKAAFDSSIISQSKKPSNKQRTQNRSRKTRDVDDLRDPDRQPMHLATRIQGVCVKPVLRLAGRDVDLNALHGGEEQEVDGAEDDAQMLEIAINQKVANIYEQFCFDVIEKAPNRKSKQAGSYLSIPVHRRIDLARPELLMTPALPFQQAQYYRCSTEQWEKHFNRIFPMPSSTEATQNASGQNFPNCTYYQRYMALIDTLQPPSLKKTRGALKVEFDKLAWVPYTCADRMWATGAKHTKGWTTLPGEAKGGPMIAINPRQRQKVTLLMFDRSGEEDATDSEED
;
A
#
# COMPACT_ATOMS: atom_id res chain seq x y z
N MET A 1 -25.96 21.12 36.69
CA MET A 1 -25.77 20.18 35.57
C MET A 1 -24.80 20.82 34.58
N ASP A 2 -23.51 20.95 34.91
CA ASP A 2 -22.53 21.60 34.00
C ASP A 2 -21.09 21.10 34.23
N GLU A 3 -20.89 19.79 34.46
CA GLU A 3 -19.53 19.27 34.71
C GLU A 3 -19.17 17.95 33.99
N ILE A 4 -19.99 17.49 33.01
CA ILE A 4 -19.70 16.26 32.23
C ILE A 4 -19.69 16.55 30.73
N LYS A 5 -19.00 17.62 30.31
CA LYS A 5 -18.71 17.90 28.89
C LYS A 5 -17.23 18.01 28.55
N ALA A 6 -16.33 17.71 29.49
CA ALA A 6 -14.89 17.91 29.31
C ALA A 6 -14.05 16.64 29.05
N ALA A 7 -14.66 15.44 28.94
CA ALA A 7 -13.90 14.19 28.93
C ALA A 7 -13.80 13.45 27.58
N PHE A 8 -14.37 13.96 26.49
CA PHE A 8 -14.38 13.26 25.19
C PHE A 8 -13.68 14.00 24.04
N ASP A 9 -12.99 15.10 24.31
CA ASP A 9 -12.30 15.90 23.30
C ASP A 9 -10.77 15.96 23.53
N SER A 10 -10.17 14.86 23.98
CA SER A 10 -8.73 14.65 23.83
C SER A 10 -8.42 14.25 22.38
N SER A 11 -8.75 15.18 21.50
CA SER A 11 -8.25 15.29 20.14
C SER A 11 -6.72 15.22 20.22
N ILE A 12 -6.13 14.25 19.51
CA ILE A 12 -4.70 14.27 19.21
C ILE A 12 -4.48 15.46 18.27
N ILE A 13 -4.41 16.66 18.86
CA ILE A 13 -3.91 17.86 18.20
C ILE A 13 -2.42 17.60 18.04
N SER A 14 -2.08 16.95 16.92
CA SER A 14 -0.75 17.01 16.34
C SER A 14 -0.40 18.48 16.23
N GLN A 15 0.44 18.96 17.15
CA GLN A 15 1.02 20.29 17.04
C GLN A 15 1.85 20.31 15.75
N SER A 16 1.23 20.75 14.67
CA SER A 16 1.92 20.91 13.40
C SER A 16 3.05 21.90 13.63
N LYS A 17 4.30 21.39 13.62
CA LYS A 17 5.49 22.24 13.69
C LYS A 17 5.39 23.24 12.55
N LYS A 18 5.33 24.53 12.89
CA LYS A 18 5.40 25.62 11.90
C LYS A 18 6.59 25.34 10.99
N PRO A 19 6.43 25.38 9.65
CA PRO A 19 7.52 25.12 8.75
C PRO A 19 8.64 26.14 9.01
N SER A 20 9.87 25.64 9.17
CA SER A 20 11.08 26.45 9.37
C SER A 20 11.27 27.52 8.27
N ASN A 21 10.63 27.32 7.10
CA ASN A 21 10.60 28.29 6.02
C ASN A 21 9.15 28.70 5.70
N LYS A 22 8.77 29.95 6.01
CA LYS A 22 7.42 30.51 5.82
C LYS A 22 7.00 30.61 4.35
N GLN A 23 7.95 30.57 3.41
CA GLN A 23 7.69 30.57 1.96
C GLN A 23 7.49 29.17 1.38
N ARG A 24 7.67 28.10 2.18
CA ARG A 24 7.43 26.74 1.71
C ARG A 24 5.93 26.47 1.71
N THR A 25 5.30 26.65 0.55
CA THR A 25 3.96 26.11 0.27
C THR A 25 3.97 24.63 0.67
N GLN A 26 3.04 24.24 1.55
CA GLN A 26 2.88 22.83 1.88
C GLN A 26 2.48 22.12 0.59
N ASN A 27 3.41 21.39 -0.02
CA ASN A 27 3.08 20.38 -1.01
C ASN A 27 2.23 19.33 -0.28
N ARG A 28 0.91 19.52 -0.32
CA ARG A 28 -0.06 18.58 0.24
C ARG A 28 0.25 17.24 -0.41
N SER A 29 0.71 16.27 0.38
CA SER A 29 1.04 14.97 -0.17
C SER A 29 -0.25 14.36 -0.72
N ARG A 30 -0.32 14.18 -2.03
CA ARG A 30 -1.50 13.63 -2.69
C ARG A 30 -1.63 12.16 -2.28
N LYS A 31 -2.82 11.74 -1.82
CA LYS A 31 -3.12 10.30 -1.67
C LYS A 31 -3.00 9.61 -3.03
N THR A 32 -2.63 8.33 -3.06
CA THR A 32 -2.69 7.57 -4.32
C THR A 32 -4.14 7.39 -4.75
N ARG A 33 -4.32 7.21 -6.05
CA ARG A 33 -5.64 6.88 -6.64
C ARG A 33 -5.99 5.43 -6.33
N ASP A 34 -7.27 5.14 -6.28
CA ASP A 34 -7.77 3.78 -6.16
C ASP A 34 -7.59 3.04 -7.49
N VAL A 35 -7.12 1.80 -7.45
CA VAL A 35 -7.00 0.95 -8.64
C VAL A 35 -8.39 0.60 -9.18
N ASP A 36 -9.39 0.45 -8.32
CA ASP A 36 -10.74 0.09 -8.75
C ASP A 36 -11.39 1.23 -9.58
N ASP A 37 -11.11 2.49 -9.24
CA ASP A 37 -11.57 3.67 -10.02
C ASP A 37 -10.87 3.81 -11.39
N LEU A 38 -9.69 3.20 -11.52
CA LEU A 38 -8.87 3.25 -12.73
C LEU A 38 -8.98 1.97 -13.56
N ARG A 39 -9.76 1.01 -13.09
CA ARG A 39 -9.86 -0.32 -13.69
C ARG A 39 -10.67 -0.24 -14.97
N ASP A 40 -10.16 -0.87 -16.02
CA ASP A 40 -10.98 -1.24 -17.18
C ASP A 40 -12.10 -2.19 -16.70
N PRO A 41 -13.39 -1.93 -17.03
CA PRO A 41 -14.50 -2.80 -16.65
C PRO A 41 -14.30 -4.27 -17.06
N ASP A 42 -13.56 -4.55 -18.12
CA ASP A 42 -13.32 -5.93 -18.59
C ASP A 42 -12.17 -6.64 -17.85
N ARG A 43 -11.44 -5.92 -16.98
CA ARG A 43 -10.30 -6.47 -16.25
C ARG A 43 -10.74 -7.36 -15.10
N GLN A 44 -10.42 -8.64 -15.21
CA GLN A 44 -10.66 -9.64 -14.17
C GLN A 44 -10.04 -9.25 -12.81
N PRO A 45 -10.76 -9.46 -11.69
CA PRO A 45 -10.23 -9.25 -10.34
C PRO A 45 -9.03 -10.15 -10.07
N MET A 46 -8.11 -9.67 -9.24
CA MET A 46 -7.01 -10.51 -8.77
C MET A 46 -7.55 -11.57 -7.81
N HIS A 47 -7.01 -12.80 -7.90
CA HIS A 47 -7.24 -13.85 -6.92
C HIS A 47 -5.93 -14.18 -6.19
N LEU A 48 -6.02 -14.33 -4.86
CA LEU A 48 -4.90 -14.80 -4.04
C LEU A 48 -4.71 -16.30 -4.25
N ALA A 49 -3.47 -16.81 -4.19
CA ALA A 49 -3.23 -18.25 -4.25
C ALA A 49 -3.68 -18.98 -2.98
N THR A 50 -3.73 -18.29 -1.85
CA THR A 50 -4.22 -18.87 -0.59
C THR A 50 -5.54 -18.23 -0.22
N ARG A 51 -6.60 -19.05 -0.24
CA ARG A 51 -7.92 -18.67 0.25
C ARG A 51 -7.88 -18.58 1.78
N ILE A 52 -8.38 -17.47 2.31
CA ILE A 52 -8.53 -17.24 3.75
C ILE A 52 -9.84 -17.88 4.16
N GLN A 53 -9.78 -18.96 4.93
CA GLN A 53 -10.96 -19.69 5.41
C GLN A 53 -11.24 -19.47 6.89
N GLY A 54 -12.51 -19.53 7.29
CA GLY A 54 -12.93 -19.42 8.68
C GLY A 54 -12.48 -18.07 9.28
N VAL A 55 -12.93 -16.99 8.62
CA VAL A 55 -12.66 -15.62 9.03
C VAL A 55 -13.68 -15.20 10.08
N CYS A 56 -13.18 -14.65 11.18
CA CYS A 56 -13.97 -14.06 12.24
C CYS A 56 -13.67 -12.56 12.29
N VAL A 57 -14.73 -11.76 12.13
CA VAL A 57 -14.69 -10.31 12.34
C VAL A 57 -15.00 -9.99 13.81
N LYS A 58 -14.52 -8.85 14.29
CA LYS A 58 -14.92 -8.32 15.59
C LYS A 58 -16.42 -8.01 15.53
N PRO A 59 -17.18 -8.31 16.60
CA PRO A 59 -18.58 -7.93 16.65
C PRO A 59 -18.67 -6.42 16.55
N VAL A 60 -19.54 -5.93 15.66
CA VAL A 60 -19.86 -4.51 15.59
C VAL A 60 -20.53 -4.15 16.91
N LEU A 61 -19.93 -3.22 17.66
CA LEU A 61 -20.56 -2.69 18.88
C LEU A 61 -21.86 -2.01 18.45
N ARG A 62 -22.99 -2.68 18.69
CA ARG A 62 -24.32 -2.09 18.56
C ARG A 62 -24.64 -1.40 19.88
N LEU A 63 -25.20 -0.19 19.81
CA LEU A 63 -25.75 0.48 20.99
C LEU A 63 -26.89 -0.40 21.52
N ALA A 64 -26.66 -1.06 22.65
CA ALA A 64 -27.66 -1.84 23.37
C ALA A 64 -27.95 -1.09 24.67
N GLY A 65 -29.20 -0.70 24.87
CA GLY A 65 -29.65 0.02 26.06
C GLY A 65 -31.17 -0.03 26.14
N ARG A 66 -31.72 0.05 27.36
CA ARG A 66 -33.18 0.03 27.61
C ARG A 66 -33.91 1.19 26.90
N ASP A 67 -33.17 2.25 26.58
CA ASP A 67 -33.64 3.45 25.88
C ASP A 67 -33.42 3.41 24.36
N VAL A 68 -32.87 2.31 23.82
CA VAL A 68 -32.72 2.09 22.37
C VAL A 68 -33.87 1.22 21.92
N ASP A 69 -34.95 1.84 21.46
CA ASP A 69 -36.11 1.13 20.91
C ASP A 69 -35.77 0.58 19.52
N LEU A 70 -35.16 -0.61 19.48
CA LEU A 70 -34.75 -1.28 18.24
C LEU A 70 -35.95 -1.61 17.34
N ASN A 71 -37.15 -1.73 17.91
CA ASN A 71 -38.40 -1.99 17.20
C ASN A 71 -38.91 -0.76 16.42
N ALA A 72 -38.47 0.45 16.76
CA ALA A 72 -38.85 1.66 16.03
C ALA A 72 -38.09 1.85 14.70
N LEU A 73 -36.98 1.13 14.50
CA LEU A 73 -36.11 1.25 13.31
C LEU A 73 -36.24 0.10 12.31
N HIS A 74 -36.67 -1.09 12.76
CA HIS A 74 -36.88 -2.25 11.91
C HIS A 74 -38.32 -2.73 12.15
N GLY A 75 -39.23 -2.36 11.24
CA GLY A 75 -40.61 -2.83 11.24
C GLY A 75 -40.61 -4.36 11.36
N GLY A 76 -41.18 -4.83 12.47
CA GLY A 76 -40.99 -6.19 12.95
C GLY A 76 -41.47 -7.26 11.99
N GLU A 77 -40.53 -8.12 11.59
CA GLU A 77 -40.77 -9.53 11.30
C GLU A 77 -39.59 -10.31 11.90
N GLU A 78 -39.86 -11.07 12.97
CA GLU A 78 -38.90 -12.05 13.51
C GLU A 78 -38.83 -13.21 12.52
N GLN A 79 -37.97 -13.07 11.51
CA GLN A 79 -37.66 -14.13 10.58
C GLN A 79 -36.61 -15.05 11.22
N GLU A 80 -36.98 -16.30 11.53
CA GLU A 80 -36.03 -17.35 11.92
C GLU A 80 -35.01 -17.53 10.78
N VAL A 81 -33.76 -17.09 11.02
CA VAL A 81 -32.73 -17.02 9.99
C VAL A 81 -32.05 -18.39 9.83
N ASP A 82 -32.58 -19.22 8.94
CA ASP A 82 -31.94 -20.44 8.40
C ASP A 82 -30.78 -20.10 7.41
N GLY A 83 -30.17 -18.92 7.54
CA GLY A 83 -29.21 -18.33 6.59
C GLY A 83 -27.79 -18.06 7.15
N ALA A 84 -27.49 -18.51 8.37
CA ALA A 84 -26.23 -18.21 9.04
C ALA A 84 -24.99 -18.81 8.32
N GLU A 85 -25.13 -19.96 7.66
CA GLU A 85 -24.04 -20.58 6.89
C GLU A 85 -23.75 -19.82 5.59
N ASP A 86 -24.78 -19.36 4.90
CA ASP A 86 -24.64 -18.57 3.67
C ASP A 86 -23.99 -17.21 3.95
N ASP A 87 -24.38 -16.56 5.05
CA ASP A 87 -23.77 -15.30 5.51
C ASP A 87 -22.28 -15.45 5.82
N ALA A 88 -21.89 -16.56 6.46
CA ALA A 88 -20.49 -16.84 6.78
C ALA A 88 -19.65 -17.05 5.51
N GLN A 89 -20.19 -17.77 4.52
CA GLN A 89 -19.53 -17.96 3.22
C GLN A 89 -19.40 -16.66 2.44
N MET A 90 -20.45 -15.84 2.41
CA MET A 90 -20.46 -14.53 1.76
C MET A 90 -19.44 -13.58 2.39
N LEU A 91 -19.35 -13.56 3.72
CA LEU A 91 -18.32 -12.81 4.45
C LEU A 91 -16.91 -13.26 4.07
N GLU A 92 -16.68 -14.57 4.00
CA GLU A 92 -15.38 -15.11 3.61
C GLU A 92 -14.98 -14.68 2.19
N ILE A 93 -15.91 -14.76 1.24
CA ILE A 93 -15.69 -14.31 -0.15
C ILE A 93 -15.35 -12.81 -0.17
N ALA A 94 -16.11 -11.99 0.55
CA ALA A 94 -15.90 -10.55 0.61
C ALA A 94 -14.52 -10.18 1.21
N ILE A 95 -14.08 -10.90 2.25
CA ILE A 95 -12.75 -10.67 2.86
C ILE A 95 -11.64 -11.09 1.90
N ASN A 96 -11.76 -12.24 1.23
CA ASN A 96 -10.77 -12.66 0.23
C ASN A 96 -10.63 -11.65 -0.89
N GLN A 97 -11.75 -11.15 -1.42
CA GLN A 97 -11.74 -10.10 -2.45
C GLN A 97 -11.07 -8.82 -1.94
N LYS A 98 -11.41 -8.38 -0.73
CA LYS A 98 -10.82 -7.18 -0.14
C LYS A 98 -9.31 -7.30 0.06
N VAL A 99 -8.82 -8.47 0.48
CA VAL A 99 -7.37 -8.72 0.62
C VAL A 99 -6.68 -8.74 -0.74
N ALA A 100 -7.30 -9.32 -1.76
CA ALA A 100 -6.79 -9.29 -3.13
C ALA A 100 -6.68 -7.85 -3.66
N ASN A 101 -7.73 -7.03 -3.50
CA ASN A 101 -7.71 -5.62 -3.91
C ASN A 101 -6.65 -4.82 -3.13
N ILE A 102 -6.46 -5.08 -1.84
CA ILE A 102 -5.38 -4.45 -1.05
C ILE A 102 -4.01 -4.80 -1.62
N TYR A 103 -3.78 -6.05 -2.01
CA TYR A 103 -2.51 -6.47 -2.57
C TYR A 103 -2.27 -5.88 -3.97
N GLU A 104 -3.29 -5.86 -4.82
CA GLU A 104 -3.24 -5.20 -6.13
C GLU A 104 -2.94 -3.68 -5.99
N GLN A 105 -3.65 -3.00 -5.09
CA GLN A 105 -3.41 -1.60 -4.76
C GLN A 105 -2.00 -1.36 -4.21
N PHE A 106 -1.44 -2.29 -3.43
CA PHE A 106 -0.07 -2.20 -2.94
C PHE A 106 0.92 -2.13 -4.10
N CYS A 107 0.81 -3.02 -5.09
CA CYS A 107 1.69 -3.01 -6.27
C CYS A 107 1.59 -1.69 -7.04
N PHE A 108 0.38 -1.17 -7.20
CA PHE A 108 0.15 0.14 -7.81
C PHE A 108 0.82 1.28 -7.01
N ASP A 109 0.57 1.33 -5.71
CA ASP A 109 1.09 2.37 -4.82
C ASP A 109 2.62 2.37 -4.76
N VAL A 110 3.27 1.21 -4.86
CA VAL A 110 4.74 1.10 -4.95
C VAL A 110 5.28 1.90 -6.14
N ILE A 111 4.64 1.79 -7.31
CA ILE A 111 5.05 2.50 -8.53
C ILE A 111 4.63 3.98 -8.45
N GLU A 112 3.41 4.28 -8.04
CA GLU A 112 2.90 5.66 -7.97
C GLU A 112 3.69 6.51 -6.96
N LYS A 113 4.16 5.90 -5.87
CA LYS A 113 5.01 6.56 -4.85
C LYS A 113 6.50 6.46 -5.12
N ALA A 114 6.92 5.93 -6.27
CA ALA A 114 8.33 5.87 -6.62
C ALA A 114 8.97 7.27 -6.57
N PRO A 115 10.21 7.41 -6.08
CA PRO A 115 10.86 8.71 -5.95
C PRO A 115 11.03 9.43 -7.29
N ASN A 116 11.03 10.76 -7.23
CA ASN A 116 11.47 11.61 -8.34
C ASN A 116 12.92 12.08 -8.12
N ARG A 117 13.59 12.48 -9.20
CA ARG A 117 14.92 13.07 -9.13
C ARG A 117 14.85 14.43 -8.42
N LYS A 118 15.97 14.87 -7.81
CA LYS A 118 15.99 16.08 -6.97
C LYS A 118 15.63 17.36 -7.73
N SER A 119 16.00 17.46 -9.00
CA SER A 119 15.59 18.57 -9.87
C SER A 119 14.20 18.29 -10.44
N LYS A 120 13.29 19.28 -10.37
CA LYS A 120 11.97 19.20 -11.00
C LYS A 120 12.07 18.92 -12.50
N GLN A 121 13.12 19.42 -13.16
CA GLN A 121 13.37 19.23 -14.58
C GLN A 121 13.89 17.82 -14.92
N ALA A 122 14.46 17.10 -13.94
CA ALA A 122 15.06 15.79 -14.18
C ALA A 122 14.01 14.65 -14.19
N GLY A 123 12.77 14.92 -13.78
CA GLY A 123 11.66 13.96 -13.87
C GLY A 123 11.73 12.80 -12.88
N SER A 124 11.04 11.71 -13.22
CA SER A 124 10.90 10.51 -12.38
C SER A 124 12.12 9.58 -12.50
N TYR A 125 12.43 8.80 -11.46
CA TYR A 125 13.39 7.70 -11.61
C TYR A 125 12.81 6.52 -12.38
N LEU A 126 11.48 6.43 -12.50
CA LEU A 126 10.83 5.37 -13.26
C LEU A 126 11.11 5.51 -14.76
N SER A 127 11.38 4.38 -15.41
CA SER A 127 11.43 4.30 -16.87
C SER A 127 10.02 4.27 -17.48
N ILE A 128 9.01 3.81 -16.72
CA ILE A 128 7.62 3.73 -17.17
C ILE A 128 7.01 5.14 -17.35
N PRO A 129 6.50 5.46 -18.57
CA PRO A 129 5.74 6.69 -18.82
C PRO A 129 4.50 6.79 -17.93
N VAL A 130 4.11 8.01 -17.54
CA VAL A 130 3.03 8.24 -16.55
C VAL A 130 1.72 7.58 -16.97
N HIS A 131 1.34 7.68 -18.24
CA HIS A 131 0.08 7.12 -18.76
C HIS A 131 0.05 5.58 -18.72
N ARG A 132 1.20 4.90 -18.85
CA ARG A 132 1.32 3.42 -18.79
C ARG A 132 1.35 2.86 -17.37
N ARG A 133 1.51 3.70 -16.34
CA ARG A 133 1.67 3.22 -14.96
C ARG A 133 0.44 2.47 -14.47
N ILE A 134 -0.75 2.86 -14.90
CA ILE A 134 -2.01 2.23 -14.49
C ILE A 134 -2.08 0.77 -14.97
N ASP A 135 -1.64 0.54 -16.21
CA ASP A 135 -1.67 -0.79 -16.82
C ASP A 135 -0.53 -1.69 -16.33
N LEU A 136 0.64 -1.10 -16.09
CA LEU A 136 1.86 -1.84 -15.79
C LEU A 136 2.13 -2.01 -14.29
N ALA A 137 1.59 -1.17 -13.41
CA ALA A 137 1.84 -1.25 -11.97
C ALA A 137 1.01 -2.35 -11.31
N ARG A 138 1.26 -3.59 -11.74
CA ARG A 138 0.59 -4.82 -11.32
C ARG A 138 1.59 -5.76 -10.63
N PRO A 139 1.12 -6.82 -9.94
CA PRO A 139 2.01 -7.79 -9.31
C PRO A 139 3.06 -8.37 -10.27
N GLU A 140 2.69 -8.61 -11.53
CA GLU A 140 3.57 -9.19 -12.56
C GLU A 140 4.84 -8.38 -12.74
N LEU A 141 4.74 -7.04 -12.73
CA LEU A 141 5.90 -6.14 -12.84
C LEU A 141 6.89 -6.36 -11.70
N LEU A 142 6.40 -6.49 -10.47
CA LEU A 142 7.23 -6.69 -9.28
C LEU A 142 7.74 -8.14 -9.16
N MET A 143 7.10 -9.10 -9.83
CA MET A 143 7.56 -10.50 -9.92
C MET A 143 8.74 -10.68 -10.89
N THR A 144 8.96 -9.75 -11.81
CA THR A 144 10.13 -9.80 -12.72
C THR A 144 11.39 -9.20 -12.07
N PRO A 145 12.60 -9.73 -12.34
CA PRO A 145 13.85 -9.12 -11.86
C PRO A 145 14.26 -7.86 -12.65
N ALA A 146 13.47 -7.46 -13.65
CA ALA A 146 13.73 -6.31 -14.50
C ALA A 146 13.11 -5.07 -13.84
N LEU A 147 13.95 -4.18 -13.33
CA LEU A 147 13.52 -3.04 -12.53
C LEU A 147 13.07 -1.88 -13.45
N PRO A 148 11.86 -1.31 -13.27
CA PRO A 148 11.31 -0.25 -14.11
C PRO A 148 11.88 1.14 -13.77
N PHE A 149 13.20 1.23 -13.67
CA PHE A 149 13.91 2.44 -13.30
C PHE A 149 14.95 2.79 -14.36
N GLN A 150 15.18 4.08 -14.56
CA GLN A 150 16.33 4.56 -15.33
C GLN A 150 17.63 4.48 -14.51
N GLN A 151 17.48 4.52 -13.19
CA GLN A 151 18.58 4.41 -12.25
C GLN A 151 18.04 3.91 -10.91
N ALA A 152 18.72 2.92 -10.32
CA ALA A 152 18.44 2.44 -8.98
C ALA A 152 19.67 1.77 -8.36
N GLN A 153 19.61 1.57 -7.06
CA GLN A 153 20.51 0.67 -6.35
C GLN A 153 19.71 -0.49 -5.78
N TYR A 154 20.28 -1.68 -5.82
CA TYR A 154 19.63 -2.84 -5.23
C TYR A 154 20.53 -3.53 -4.22
N TYR A 155 19.88 -4.20 -3.27
CA TYR A 155 20.50 -5.06 -2.28
C TYR A 155 19.82 -6.42 -2.31
N ARG A 156 20.59 -7.50 -2.42
CA ARG A 156 20.06 -8.86 -2.28
C ARG A 156 19.86 -9.16 -0.80
N CYS A 157 18.60 -9.25 -0.39
CA CYS A 157 18.24 -9.43 1.01
C CYS A 157 18.62 -10.83 1.52
N SER A 158 18.87 -10.94 2.82
CA SER A 158 18.69 -12.20 3.55
C SER A 158 17.20 -12.47 3.75
N THR A 159 16.85 -13.71 4.14
CA THR A 159 15.47 -14.06 4.52
C THR A 159 14.93 -13.16 5.64
N GLU A 160 15.75 -12.88 6.66
CA GLU A 160 15.38 -12.00 7.77
C GLU A 160 15.12 -10.56 7.30
N GLN A 161 15.98 -10.02 6.44
CA GLN A 161 15.81 -8.66 5.92
C GLN A 161 14.57 -8.57 5.03
N TRP A 162 14.27 -9.61 4.25
CA TRP A 162 13.04 -9.69 3.45
C TRP A 162 11.78 -9.71 4.33
N GLU A 163 11.80 -10.51 5.41
CA GLU A 163 10.75 -10.54 6.42
C GLU A 163 10.54 -9.16 7.06
N LYS A 164 11.64 -8.44 7.33
CA LYS A 164 11.59 -7.08 7.86
C LYS A 164 10.90 -6.11 6.90
N HIS A 165 11.12 -6.24 5.59
CA HIS A 165 10.41 -5.43 4.60
C HIS A 165 8.92 -5.78 4.57
N PHE A 166 8.55 -7.06 4.64
CA PHE A 166 7.16 -7.49 4.75
C PHE A 166 6.48 -6.89 6.01
N ASN A 167 7.12 -7.00 7.17
CA ASN A 167 6.62 -6.46 8.44
C ASN A 167 6.38 -4.94 8.40
N ARG A 168 7.15 -4.20 7.61
CA ARG A 168 6.95 -2.76 7.43
C ARG A 168 5.86 -2.46 6.42
N ILE A 169 5.72 -3.25 5.36
CA ILE A 169 4.72 -2.99 4.31
C ILE A 169 3.31 -3.36 4.80
N PHE A 170 3.19 -4.46 5.52
CA PHE A 170 1.93 -4.99 6.05
C PHE A 170 2.03 -5.19 7.57
N PRO A 171 2.18 -4.14 8.40
CA PRO A 171 2.47 -4.27 9.83
C PRO A 171 1.34 -4.94 10.62
N MET A 172 1.65 -5.44 11.82
CA MET A 172 0.61 -5.88 12.76
C MET A 172 0.00 -4.64 13.43
N PRO A 173 -1.29 -4.67 13.84
CA PRO A 173 -1.85 -3.63 14.69
C PRO A 173 -0.98 -3.42 15.92
N SER A 174 -0.81 -2.16 16.32
CA SER A 174 -0.03 -1.76 17.50
C SER A 174 1.45 -2.16 17.49
N SER A 175 2.01 -2.61 16.36
CA SER A 175 3.45 -2.85 16.24
C SER A 175 4.22 -1.53 16.14
N THR A 176 5.51 -1.56 16.46
CA THR A 176 6.41 -0.41 16.29
C THR A 176 6.38 0.10 14.85
N GLU A 177 6.35 -0.80 13.87
CA GLU A 177 6.25 -0.47 12.45
C GLU A 177 4.94 0.25 12.12
N ALA A 178 3.79 -0.20 12.65
CA ALA A 178 2.51 0.47 12.42
C ALA A 178 2.54 1.93 12.91
N THR A 179 3.08 2.14 14.12
CA THR A 179 3.22 3.47 14.72
C THR A 179 4.17 4.37 13.93
N GLN A 180 5.32 3.84 13.51
CA GLN A 180 6.30 4.60 12.73
C GLN A 180 5.76 4.94 11.34
N ASN A 181 5.12 3.98 10.67
CA ASN A 181 4.55 4.17 9.35
C ASN A 181 3.43 5.22 9.36
N ALA A 182 2.61 5.29 10.40
CA ALA A 182 1.50 6.25 10.50
C ALA A 182 1.95 7.72 10.42
N SER A 183 3.20 8.01 10.82
CA SER A 183 3.81 9.35 10.72
C SER A 183 4.92 9.42 9.66
N GLY A 184 5.20 8.30 8.99
CA GLY A 184 6.29 8.14 8.04
C GLY A 184 5.99 8.73 6.66
N GLN A 185 7.02 8.75 5.82
CA GLN A 185 6.93 9.15 4.42
C GLN A 185 6.30 8.01 3.60
N ASN A 186 5.51 8.41 2.60
CA ASN A 186 4.79 7.54 1.66
C ASN A 186 3.61 6.76 2.27
N PHE A 187 3.82 5.92 3.30
CA PHE A 187 2.80 4.96 3.77
C PHE A 187 1.43 5.57 4.10
N PRO A 188 1.31 6.66 4.88
CA PRO A 188 0.00 7.24 5.19
C PRO A 188 -0.74 7.77 3.96
N ASN A 189 -0.02 8.06 2.87
CA ASN A 189 -0.57 8.56 1.62
C ASN A 189 -0.82 7.45 0.59
N CYS A 190 -0.60 6.19 0.96
CA CYS A 190 -0.91 5.03 0.15
C CYS A 190 -2.31 4.50 0.49
N THR A 191 -3.16 4.36 -0.52
CA THR A 191 -4.51 3.82 -0.41
C THR A 191 -4.50 2.38 0.07
N TYR A 192 -3.54 1.55 -0.36
CA TYR A 192 -3.43 0.16 0.12
C TYR A 192 -3.24 0.13 1.63
N TYR A 193 -2.41 1.04 2.17
CA TYR A 193 -2.05 1.06 3.58
C TYR A 193 -3.26 1.46 4.44
N GLN A 194 -3.99 2.49 4.02
CA GLN A 194 -5.23 2.91 4.70
C GLN A 194 -6.26 1.77 4.74
N ARG A 195 -6.46 1.08 3.60
CA ARG A 195 -7.39 -0.06 3.49
C ARG A 195 -6.95 -1.25 4.31
N TYR A 196 -5.66 -1.57 4.28
CA TYR A 196 -5.07 -2.64 5.05
C TYR A 196 -5.27 -2.40 6.55
N MET A 197 -4.91 -1.21 7.05
CA MET A 197 -5.07 -0.86 8.46
C MET A 197 -6.54 -0.93 8.90
N ALA A 198 -7.47 -0.43 8.07
CA ALA A 198 -8.90 -0.52 8.34
C ALA A 198 -9.39 -1.98 8.36
N LEU A 199 -8.92 -2.84 7.45
CA LEU A 199 -9.28 -4.25 7.44
C LEU A 199 -8.77 -4.95 8.71
N ILE A 200 -7.48 -4.85 9.02
CA ILE A 200 -6.90 -5.59 10.16
C ILE A 200 -7.46 -5.14 11.51
N ASP A 201 -7.95 -3.92 11.62
CA ASP A 201 -8.63 -3.45 12.84
C ASP A 201 -10.00 -4.12 13.05
N THR A 202 -10.66 -4.58 11.97
CA THR A 202 -11.94 -5.30 12.06
C THR A 202 -11.79 -6.81 12.31
N LEU A 203 -10.59 -7.37 12.17
CA LEU A 203 -10.38 -8.82 12.26
C LEU A 203 -10.07 -9.28 13.69
N GLN A 204 -10.53 -10.48 14.04
CA GLN A 204 -10.05 -11.18 15.24
C GLN A 204 -8.59 -11.66 15.06
N PRO A 205 -7.80 -11.83 16.14
CA PRO A 205 -6.38 -12.18 16.03
C PRO A 205 -6.06 -13.42 15.19
N PRO A 206 -6.83 -14.53 15.25
CA PRO A 206 -6.58 -15.69 14.37
C PRO A 206 -6.77 -15.35 12.88
N SER A 207 -7.81 -14.60 12.54
CA SER A 207 -8.12 -14.21 11.16
C SER A 207 -7.16 -13.18 10.61
N LEU A 208 -6.66 -12.29 11.47
CA LEU A 208 -5.55 -11.39 11.15
C LEU A 208 -4.29 -12.18 10.76
N LYS A 209 -3.91 -13.19 11.57
CA LYS A 209 -2.75 -14.04 11.27
C LYS A 209 -2.91 -14.76 9.93
N LYS A 210 -4.10 -15.31 9.65
CA LYS A 210 -4.41 -15.95 8.35
C LYS A 210 -4.31 -14.96 7.19
N THR A 211 -4.88 -13.76 7.35
CA THR A 211 -4.86 -12.69 6.34
C THR A 211 -3.44 -12.25 6.01
N ARG A 212 -2.61 -11.98 7.03
CA ARG A 212 -1.19 -11.70 6.81
C ARG A 212 -0.44 -12.88 6.22
N GLY A 213 -0.78 -14.11 6.61
CA GLY A 213 -0.20 -15.31 6.01
C GLY A 213 -0.47 -15.38 4.50
N ALA A 214 -1.70 -15.15 4.07
CA ALA A 214 -2.05 -15.11 2.64
C ALA A 214 -1.31 -13.99 1.90
N LEU A 215 -1.25 -12.78 2.46
CA LEU A 215 -0.45 -11.68 1.90
C LEU A 215 1.03 -12.02 1.82
N LYS A 216 1.58 -12.75 2.80
CA LYS A 216 2.98 -13.16 2.81
C LYS A 216 3.30 -14.14 1.69
N VAL A 217 2.39 -15.09 1.42
CA VAL A 217 2.54 -16.04 0.31
C VAL A 217 2.65 -15.29 -1.02
N GLU A 218 1.80 -14.29 -1.26
CA GLU A 218 1.91 -13.47 -2.47
C GLU A 218 3.15 -12.56 -2.47
N PHE A 219 3.47 -11.94 -1.35
CA PHE A 219 4.65 -11.09 -1.20
C PHE A 219 5.95 -11.83 -1.51
N ASP A 220 6.07 -13.09 -1.08
CA ASP A 220 7.26 -13.91 -1.31
C ASP A 220 7.43 -14.36 -2.77
N LYS A 221 6.43 -14.14 -3.63
CA LYS A 221 6.55 -14.33 -5.09
C LYS A 221 7.19 -13.14 -5.79
N LEU A 222 7.18 -11.95 -5.17
CA LEU A 222 7.76 -10.75 -5.76
C LEU A 222 9.28 -10.90 -5.88
N ALA A 223 9.85 -10.50 -7.00
CA ALA A 223 11.30 -10.49 -7.19
C ALA A 223 11.96 -9.32 -6.45
N TRP A 224 11.24 -8.22 -6.29
CA TRP A 224 11.75 -7.02 -5.65
C TRP A 224 10.64 -6.16 -5.02
N VAL A 225 11.02 -5.33 -4.06
CA VAL A 225 10.18 -4.33 -3.39
C VAL A 225 11.02 -3.09 -3.05
N PRO A 226 10.40 -1.94 -2.70
CA PRO A 226 11.13 -0.81 -2.14
C PRO A 226 11.98 -1.23 -0.94
N TYR A 227 13.22 -0.74 -0.85
CA TYR A 227 13.99 -0.90 0.37
C TYR A 227 13.41 0.02 1.45
N THR A 228 12.51 -0.54 2.26
CA THR A 228 11.84 0.20 3.33
C THR A 228 12.80 0.51 4.49
N CYS A 229 12.63 1.70 5.07
CA CYS A 229 13.23 2.09 6.35
C CYS A 229 12.14 2.16 7.42
N ALA A 230 12.52 2.51 8.65
CA ALA A 230 11.56 2.68 9.75
C ALA A 230 10.52 3.78 9.45
N ASP A 231 10.93 4.86 8.79
CA ASP A 231 10.13 6.07 8.61
C ASP A 231 9.64 6.29 7.17
N ARG A 232 9.89 5.36 6.24
CA ARG A 232 9.55 5.54 4.82
C ARG A 232 9.48 4.25 4.03
N MET A 233 8.62 4.25 3.01
CA MET A 233 8.56 3.15 2.03
C MET A 233 9.78 3.13 1.12
N TRP A 234 10.17 4.30 0.59
CA TRP A 234 11.26 4.42 -0.36
C TRP A 234 12.50 5.06 0.28
N ALA A 235 13.55 4.28 0.48
CA ALA A 235 14.87 4.84 0.74
C ALA A 235 15.51 5.36 -0.55
N THR A 236 16.14 6.53 -0.47
CA THR A 236 16.85 7.17 -1.59
C THR A 236 18.21 7.66 -1.14
N GLY A 237 19.21 7.58 -2.01
CA GLY A 237 20.55 8.09 -1.72
C GLY A 237 21.63 7.31 -2.45
N ALA A 238 22.87 7.41 -1.99
CA ALA A 238 23.99 6.61 -2.47
C ALA A 238 24.43 5.67 -1.34
N LYS A 239 24.58 4.37 -1.62
CA LYS A 239 25.13 3.38 -0.68
C LYS A 239 26.32 2.72 -1.33
N HIS A 240 27.49 2.99 -0.76
CA HIS A 240 28.77 2.43 -1.21
C HIS A 240 29.22 1.24 -0.34
N THR A 241 28.37 0.78 0.57
CA THR A 241 28.67 -0.34 1.48
C THR A 241 28.55 -1.69 0.76
N LYS A 242 29.30 -2.69 1.22
CA LYS A 242 29.30 -4.07 0.69
C LYS A 242 27.87 -4.61 0.53
N GLY A 243 27.60 -5.25 -0.61
CA GLY A 243 26.32 -5.90 -0.93
C GLY A 243 25.32 -5.04 -1.70
N TRP A 244 25.59 -3.74 -1.84
CA TRP A 244 24.82 -2.87 -2.73
C TRP A 244 25.41 -2.88 -4.13
N THR A 245 24.54 -3.04 -5.12
CA THR A 245 24.90 -2.88 -6.54
C THR A 245 24.18 -1.67 -7.09
N THR A 246 24.93 -0.78 -7.72
CA THR A 246 24.38 0.37 -8.45
C THR A 246 24.14 -0.04 -9.89
N LEU A 247 22.91 0.13 -10.38
CA LEU A 247 22.61 -0.05 -11.79
C LEU A 247 23.02 1.21 -12.56
N PRO A 248 23.42 1.08 -13.84
CA PRO A 248 23.88 2.20 -14.66
C PRO A 248 22.91 3.39 -14.63
N GLY A 249 23.45 4.61 -14.64
CA GLY A 249 22.70 5.85 -14.63
C GLY A 249 23.60 7.07 -14.42
N GLU A 250 23.08 8.26 -14.70
CA GLU A 250 23.87 9.51 -14.72
C GLU A 250 24.24 10.05 -13.32
N ALA A 251 23.45 9.73 -12.28
CA ALA A 251 23.67 10.28 -10.94
C ALA A 251 24.45 9.33 -10.02
N LYS A 252 24.96 9.84 -8.89
CA LYS A 252 25.63 9.01 -7.86
C LYS A 252 24.66 8.31 -6.88
N GLY A 253 23.34 8.40 -7.08
CA GLY A 253 22.36 7.81 -6.17
C GLY A 253 20.96 7.71 -6.77
N GLY A 254 20.08 6.98 -6.10
CA GLY A 254 18.73 6.72 -6.60
C GLY A 254 17.86 5.99 -5.57
N PRO A 255 16.68 5.51 -6.00
CA PRO A 255 15.85 4.61 -5.22
C PRO A 255 16.63 3.36 -4.84
N MET A 256 16.44 2.93 -3.60
CA MET A 256 16.99 1.69 -3.07
C MET A 256 15.94 0.59 -3.13
N ILE A 257 16.35 -0.57 -3.63
CA ILE A 257 15.46 -1.69 -3.92
C ILE A 257 15.95 -2.92 -3.16
N ALA A 258 15.02 -3.59 -2.49
CA ALA A 258 15.24 -4.88 -1.86
C ALA A 258 14.94 -5.99 -2.88
N ILE A 259 15.89 -6.89 -3.11
CA ILE A 259 15.70 -8.06 -3.98
C ILE A 259 15.41 -9.27 -3.10
N ASN A 260 14.39 -10.03 -3.49
CA ASN A 260 13.97 -11.24 -2.78
C ASN A 260 15.14 -12.24 -2.72
N PRO A 261 15.45 -12.82 -1.53
CA PRO A 261 16.51 -13.82 -1.38
C PRO A 261 16.33 -15.05 -2.28
N ARG A 262 15.08 -15.39 -2.65
CA ARG A 262 14.77 -16.52 -3.53
C ARG A 262 15.01 -16.21 -5.00
N GLN A 263 15.11 -14.94 -5.38
CA GLN A 263 15.31 -14.54 -6.77
C GLN A 263 16.78 -14.72 -7.19
N ARG A 264 17.04 -15.73 -8.01
CA ARG A 264 18.39 -16.07 -8.51
C ARG A 264 18.74 -15.39 -9.83
N GLN A 265 17.75 -14.92 -10.57
CA GLN A 265 17.98 -14.27 -11.86
C GLN A 265 18.80 -12.99 -11.71
N LYS A 266 19.54 -12.64 -12.77
CA LYS A 266 20.30 -11.40 -12.84
C LYS A 266 19.31 -10.23 -12.85
N VAL A 267 19.55 -9.25 -11.98
CA VAL A 267 18.75 -8.02 -11.91
C VAL A 267 19.21 -7.09 -13.03
N THR A 268 18.26 -6.61 -13.83
CA THR A 268 18.50 -5.71 -14.96
C THR A 268 17.59 -4.49 -14.87
N LEU A 269 17.85 -3.47 -15.67
CA LEU A 269 16.91 -2.37 -15.86
C LEU A 269 15.95 -2.71 -17.00
N LEU A 270 14.67 -2.41 -16.79
CA LEU A 270 13.64 -2.44 -17.82
C LEU A 270 13.52 -1.04 -18.40
N MET A 271 14.07 -0.85 -19.60
CA MET A 271 13.98 0.42 -20.32
C MET A 271 12.76 0.40 -21.22
N PHE A 272 11.90 1.40 -21.08
CA PHE A 272 10.80 1.63 -22.02
C PHE A 272 11.30 2.60 -23.08
N ASP A 273 11.09 2.25 -24.34
CA ASP A 273 11.44 3.13 -25.44
C ASP A 273 10.56 4.38 -25.39
N ARG A 274 11.19 5.55 -25.51
CA ARG A 274 10.52 6.86 -25.52
C ARG A 274 10.42 7.43 -26.93
N SER A 275 10.94 6.75 -27.94
CA SER A 275 11.10 7.26 -29.30
C SER A 275 9.80 7.43 -30.12
N GLY A 276 8.63 7.39 -29.49
CA GLY A 276 7.33 7.55 -30.15
C GLY A 276 6.42 8.61 -29.52
N GLU A 277 6.94 9.47 -28.63
CA GLU A 277 6.15 10.45 -27.85
C GLU A 277 6.36 11.92 -28.31
N GLU A 278 6.77 12.15 -29.55
CA GLU A 278 6.73 13.48 -30.20
C GLU A 278 5.59 13.50 -31.23
N ASP A 279 4.34 13.72 -30.81
CA ASP A 279 3.24 14.14 -31.74
C ASP A 279 1.91 14.50 -31.03
N ALA A 280 1.94 14.89 -29.76
CA ALA A 280 0.74 15.36 -29.06
C ALA A 280 1.04 16.54 -28.13
N THR A 281 1.66 17.58 -28.67
CA THR A 281 1.46 18.93 -28.13
C THR A 281 0.34 19.56 -28.91
N ASP A 282 -0.87 19.46 -28.34
CA ASP A 282 -2.01 20.29 -28.71
C ASP A 282 -1.56 21.74 -28.77
N SER A 283 -1.61 22.26 -29.99
CA SER A 283 -1.65 23.68 -30.25
C SER A 283 -3.10 24.10 -29.98
N GLU A 284 -3.48 24.30 -28.72
CA GLU A 284 -4.67 25.07 -28.41
C GLU A 284 -4.24 26.52 -28.22
N GLU A 285 -4.60 27.29 -29.24
CA GLU A 285 -4.65 28.75 -29.28
C GLU A 285 -5.49 29.29 -28.12
N ASP A 286 -4.96 30.29 -27.40
CA ASP A 286 -5.62 31.57 -27.10
C ASP A 286 -4.61 32.57 -26.50
#